data_AF-A0A9E5KVQ4-F1
#
_entry.id   AF-A0A9E5KVQ4-F1
#
_cell.length_a   1.000
_cell.length_b   1.000
_cell.length_c   1.000
_cell.angle_alpha   90.00
_cell.angle_beta   90.00
_cell.angle_gamma   90.00
#
_symmetry.space_group_name_H-M   'P 1'
#
loop_
_entity.id
_entity.type
_entity.pdbx_description
1 polymer ?
#
loop_
_entity_poly.entity_id
_entity_poly.type
_entity_poly.pdbx_seq_one_letter_code
_entity_poly.pdbx_strand_id
1 'polypeptide(L)'
;VVVVGYGIQKKTRVVGSVSQVSGEVLRKAPSMNVTNVLAGRIPGLSVTQTTGNPTGSDAIMRIRGVSTYSESGSSPLIIIDGVQRSQFSNLDVEEITSTRAVKFINYQGKPTASNRGTSEAIKAIGRSLAAGLDNEKERASYYNKYSVEHITSTEEPDKYAADIISIDRKARVDHIKNIRRIIAGYLEEMYGYTARDAELLSIYITYYNAVYRQNYSYFEQKYKSPVVARITEKNAGLAIRYDQWPGKTKIIIPLTERAQKGRLSAIDLRSLNEPKVKRELTDKGLQAGMLELREAAVEERKELLAQQEEGSRKKELELERRRLELKEAKEQAEALTKTGQAAKEKEGEPTSTDGKVAKPGKEPSQQDKENTGSKTKEEEETAEKLKEQEAAIAKEEQNLALQQKEQQLEKESIAAEERAIAEENETKAKDKTSTKSKERMEKS
;
A
#
# COMPACT_ATOMS: atom_id res chain seq x y z
N VAL A 1 -11.16 24.41 1.35
CA VAL A 1 -11.04 24.77 2.79
C VAL A 1 -10.20 26.04 2.90
N VAL A 2 -10.45 26.89 3.88
CA VAL A 2 -9.75 28.18 4.05
C VAL A 2 -9.11 28.21 5.45
N VAL A 3 -7.88 28.70 5.55
CA VAL A 3 -7.21 28.90 6.84
C VAL A 3 -7.62 30.27 7.38
N VAL A 4 -8.21 30.29 8.57
CA VAL A 4 -8.61 31.52 9.26
C VAL A 4 -7.84 31.56 10.58
N GLY A 5 -6.87 32.48 10.68
CA GLY A 5 -5.93 32.51 11.80
C GLY A 5 -5.13 31.20 11.88
N TYR A 6 -5.21 30.52 13.03
CA TYR A 6 -4.54 29.24 13.28
C TYR A 6 -5.41 28.00 13.02
N GLY A 7 -6.64 28.16 12.50
CA GLY A 7 -7.59 27.07 12.25
C GLY A 7 -7.92 26.85 10.77
N ILE A 8 -8.35 25.63 10.41
CA ILE A 8 -8.84 25.28 9.06
C ILE A 8 -10.37 25.17 9.12
N GLN A 9 -11.09 25.91 8.27
CA GLN A 9 -12.55 25.85 8.19
C GLN A 9 -13.02 25.54 6.76
N LYS A 10 -14.16 24.86 6.63
CA LYS A 10 -14.85 24.72 5.33
C LYS A 10 -15.40 26.10 4.93
N LYS A 11 -15.26 26.48 3.65
CA LYS A 11 -15.58 27.83 3.13
C LYS A 11 -17.03 28.24 3.44
N THR A 12 -17.93 27.26 3.52
CA THR A 12 -19.36 27.41 3.84
C THR A 12 -19.65 27.74 5.31
N ARG A 13 -18.69 27.61 6.23
CA ARG A 13 -18.89 27.75 7.68
C ARG A 13 -18.24 28.99 8.29
N VAL A 14 -17.63 29.84 7.47
CA VAL A 14 -16.96 31.06 7.94
C VAL A 14 -18.01 32.17 8.08
N VAL A 15 -18.23 32.65 9.30
CA VAL A 15 -19.24 33.68 9.63
C VAL A 15 -18.80 35.09 9.18
N GLY A 16 -17.53 35.26 8.79
CA GLY A 16 -16.95 36.52 8.33
C GLY A 16 -16.49 36.52 6.86
N SER A 17 -16.24 37.72 6.32
CA SER A 17 -15.69 37.90 4.97
C SER A 17 -14.22 37.46 4.93
N VAL A 18 -13.92 36.41 4.16
CA VAL A 18 -12.55 35.94 3.90
C VAL A 18 -12.31 35.84 2.40
N SER A 19 -11.30 36.57 1.92
CA SER A 19 -10.87 36.58 0.53
C SER A 19 -9.62 35.72 0.38
N GLN A 20 -9.60 34.84 -0.63
CA GLN A 20 -8.47 33.95 -0.92
C GLN A 20 -8.00 34.18 -2.35
N VAL A 21 -6.69 34.36 -2.54
CA VAL A 21 -6.04 34.41 -3.86
C VAL A 21 -5.37 33.07 -4.10
N SER A 22 -5.58 32.46 -5.27
CA SER A 22 -4.93 31.20 -5.63
C SER A 22 -3.50 31.44 -6.13
N GLY A 23 -2.62 30.46 -5.91
CA GLY A 23 -1.22 30.59 -6.33
C GLY A 23 -1.03 30.73 -7.85
N GLU A 24 -1.94 30.17 -8.64
CA GLU A 24 -1.92 30.34 -10.09
C GLU A 24 -2.08 31.81 -10.52
N VAL A 25 -2.88 32.58 -9.77
CA VAL A 25 -3.06 34.02 -10.02
C VAL A 25 -1.81 34.81 -9.62
N LEU A 26 -1.12 34.39 -8.56
CA LEU A 26 0.13 35.03 -8.13
C LEU A 26 1.25 34.84 -9.17
N ARG A 27 1.35 33.64 -9.78
CA ARG A 27 2.36 33.33 -10.82
C ARG A 27 2.16 34.07 -12.15
N LYS A 28 0.95 34.56 -12.43
CA LYS A 28 0.66 35.28 -13.69
C LYS A 28 1.20 36.72 -13.71
N ALA A 29 1.72 37.24 -12.59
CA ALA A 29 2.32 38.56 -12.53
C ALA A 29 3.86 38.46 -12.44
N PRO A 30 4.61 38.97 -13.43
CA PRO A 30 6.05 39.08 -13.33
C PRO A 30 6.40 40.28 -12.45
N SER A 31 6.40 40.09 -11.13
CA SER A 31 6.82 41.13 -10.18
C SER A 31 7.80 40.55 -9.18
N MET A 32 8.89 41.27 -8.94
CA MET A 32 9.90 40.96 -7.92
C MET A 32 9.34 41.08 -6.49
N ASN A 33 8.15 41.67 -6.31
CA ASN A 33 7.57 41.94 -5.00
C ASN A 33 6.11 41.45 -4.93
N VAL A 34 5.85 40.52 -4.02
CA VAL A 34 4.54 39.89 -3.80
C VAL A 34 3.47 40.90 -3.36
N THR A 35 3.85 41.96 -2.66
CA THR A 35 2.88 42.98 -2.20
C THR A 35 2.17 43.64 -3.38
N ASN A 36 2.89 43.91 -4.48
CA ASN A 36 2.33 44.46 -5.71
C ASN A 36 1.44 43.46 -6.46
N VAL A 37 1.77 42.17 -6.38
CA VAL A 37 0.97 41.08 -6.95
C VAL A 37 -0.42 41.00 -6.29
N LEU A 38 -0.57 41.45 -5.04
CA LEU A 38 -1.87 41.43 -4.34
C LEU A 38 -2.76 42.65 -4.64
N ALA A 39 -2.21 43.69 -5.28
CA ALA A 39 -2.93 44.91 -5.63
C ALA A 39 -4.13 44.59 -6.54
N GLY A 40 -5.33 45.03 -6.14
CA GLY A 40 -6.56 44.82 -6.91
C GLY A 40 -7.08 43.38 -6.95
N ARG A 41 -6.40 42.42 -6.29
CA ARG A 41 -6.81 41.00 -6.28
C ARG A 41 -7.57 40.58 -5.02
N ILE A 42 -7.53 41.41 -3.98
CA ILE A 42 -8.23 41.19 -2.71
C ILE A 42 -9.23 42.35 -2.51
N PRO A 43 -10.54 42.07 -2.48
CA PRO A 43 -11.55 43.09 -2.17
C PRO A 43 -11.29 43.72 -0.81
N GLY A 44 -11.25 45.06 -0.76
CA GLY A 44 -11.00 45.82 0.47
C GLY A 44 -9.53 45.92 0.89
N LEU A 45 -8.58 45.37 0.12
CA LEU A 45 -7.16 45.62 0.28
C LEU A 45 -6.71 46.74 -0.66
N SER A 46 -6.23 47.85 -0.10
CA SER A 46 -5.54 48.90 -0.83
C SER A 46 -4.05 48.66 -0.74
N VAL A 47 -3.37 48.63 -1.88
CA VAL A 47 -1.92 48.51 -1.99
C VAL A 47 -1.41 49.74 -2.73
N THR A 48 -0.52 50.50 -2.11
CA THR A 48 0.01 51.74 -2.68
C THR A 48 1.53 51.70 -2.64
N GLN A 49 2.15 51.68 -3.82
CA GLN A 49 3.59 51.78 -3.95
C GLN A 49 3.97 53.27 -4.03
N THR A 50 4.75 53.75 -3.07
CA THR A 50 5.12 55.17 -2.96
C THR A 50 6.37 55.54 -3.77
N THR A 51 7.15 54.55 -4.23
CA THR A 51 8.38 54.75 -4.99
C THR A 51 8.46 53.81 -6.20
N GLY A 52 9.07 54.25 -7.29
CA GLY A 52 9.30 53.43 -8.49
C GLY A 52 10.47 52.44 -8.37
N ASN A 53 11.00 52.21 -7.16
CA ASN A 53 12.18 51.37 -6.94
C ASN A 53 11.80 49.88 -6.91
N PRO A 54 12.30 49.04 -7.84
CA PRO A 54 11.99 47.61 -7.88
C PRO A 54 12.73 46.79 -6.80
N THR A 55 13.76 47.33 -6.14
CA THR A 55 14.71 46.54 -5.33
C THR A 55 14.60 46.78 -3.82
N GLY A 56 13.64 47.57 -3.32
CA GLY A 56 13.61 47.83 -1.87
C GLY A 56 12.60 48.82 -1.36
N SER A 57 11.41 48.90 -1.94
CA SER A 57 10.33 49.69 -1.34
C SER A 57 9.07 48.86 -1.22
N ASP A 58 8.68 48.60 0.01
CA ASP A 58 7.48 47.87 0.35
C ASP A 58 6.25 48.70 -0.02
N ALA A 59 5.28 48.07 -0.68
CA ALA A 59 4.00 48.73 -0.90
C ALA A 59 3.25 48.89 0.42
N ILE A 60 2.70 50.08 0.66
CA ILE A 60 1.87 50.35 1.82
C ILE A 60 0.54 49.62 1.62
N MET A 61 0.23 48.68 2.51
CA MET A 61 -1.00 47.90 2.48
C MET A 61 -1.98 48.36 3.55
N ARG A 62 -3.25 48.48 3.20
CA ARG A 62 -4.34 48.85 4.10
C ARG A 62 -5.58 48.00 3.86
N ILE A 63 -6.19 47.50 4.91
CA ILE A 63 -7.43 46.73 4.83
C ILE A 63 -8.58 47.65 5.26
N ARG A 64 -9.52 47.92 4.35
CA ARG A 64 -10.70 48.77 4.57
C ARG A 64 -10.38 50.21 5.01
N GLY A 65 -9.28 50.78 4.50
CA GLY A 65 -8.90 52.18 4.72
C GLY A 65 -7.98 52.40 5.93
N VAL A 66 -7.91 53.65 6.39
CA VAL A 66 -7.09 54.08 7.55
C VAL A 66 -8.00 54.15 8.78
N SER A 67 -7.68 53.37 9.81
CA SER A 67 -8.47 53.31 11.06
C SER A 67 -7.83 54.06 12.23
N THR A 68 -6.61 54.59 12.06
CA THR A 68 -5.81 55.23 13.11
C THR A 68 -5.08 56.45 12.55
N TYR A 69 -5.00 57.53 13.33
CA TYR A 69 -4.32 58.78 12.97
C TYR A 69 -2.78 58.71 13.03
N SER A 70 -2.20 57.64 13.59
CA SER A 70 -0.76 57.39 13.57
C SER A 70 -0.35 56.51 12.39
N GLU A 71 0.76 56.85 11.73
CA GLU A 71 1.31 56.08 10.60
C GLU A 71 1.60 54.62 10.97
N SER A 72 1.94 54.35 12.24
CA SER A 72 2.34 53.03 12.73
C SER A 72 1.17 52.05 12.99
N GLY A 73 -0.09 52.50 12.91
CA GLY A 73 -1.25 51.72 13.38
C GLY A 73 -2.17 51.14 12.31
N SER A 74 -1.90 51.35 11.02
CA SER A 74 -2.83 51.00 9.92
C SER A 74 -2.36 49.86 9.02
N SER A 75 -1.17 49.30 9.26
CA SER A 75 -0.64 48.17 8.47
C SER A 75 -1.27 46.84 8.92
N PRO A 76 -1.59 45.93 7.98
CA PRO A 76 -2.16 44.64 8.32
C PRO A 76 -1.15 43.75 9.06
N LEU A 77 -1.65 42.91 9.98
CA LEU A 77 -0.87 41.85 10.60
C LEU A 77 -0.57 40.75 9.57
N ILE A 78 0.70 40.51 9.29
CA ILE A 78 1.16 39.48 8.36
C ILE A 78 1.60 38.25 9.15
N ILE A 79 1.03 37.09 8.82
CA ILE A 79 1.41 35.80 9.40
C ILE A 79 1.89 34.90 8.26
N ILE A 80 3.15 34.50 8.32
CA ILE A 80 3.75 33.53 7.39
C ILE A 80 4.10 32.28 8.19
N ASP A 81 3.51 31.15 7.81
CA ASP A 81 3.67 29.86 8.49
C ASP A 81 3.49 29.89 10.02
N GLY A 82 2.56 30.73 10.49
CA GLY A 82 2.22 30.87 11.90
C GLY A 82 3.09 31.85 12.69
N VAL A 83 4.10 32.45 12.06
CA VAL A 83 4.97 33.47 12.67
C VAL A 83 4.59 34.86 12.14
N GLN A 84 4.45 35.82 13.04
CA GLN A 84 4.21 37.21 12.69
C GLN A 84 5.45 37.81 12.03
N ARG A 85 5.26 38.47 10.90
CA ARG A 85 6.30 39.23 10.19
C ARG A 85 5.83 40.67 10.00
N SER A 86 6.78 41.60 9.97
CA SER A 86 6.51 43.00 9.62
C SER A 86 6.42 43.22 8.11
N GLN A 87 7.03 42.34 7.30
CA GLN A 87 7.11 42.44 5.84
C GLN A 87 7.16 41.06 5.17
N PHE A 88 6.77 41.00 3.89
CA PHE A 88 6.81 39.80 3.06
C PHE A 88 7.12 40.08 1.58
N SER A 89 7.57 41.29 1.27
CA SER A 89 7.88 41.76 -0.08
C SER A 89 8.91 40.89 -0.80
N ASN A 90 9.91 40.39 -0.07
CA ASN A 90 11.01 39.56 -0.58
C ASN A 90 10.69 38.06 -0.62
N LEU A 91 9.44 37.64 -0.33
CA LEU A 91 9.07 36.24 -0.51
C LEU A 91 9.00 35.92 -2.00
N ASP A 92 9.53 34.75 -2.38
CA ASP A 92 9.33 34.26 -3.74
C ASP A 92 7.85 33.83 -3.91
N VAL A 93 7.27 34.14 -5.07
CA VAL A 93 5.95 33.61 -5.45
C VAL A 93 5.98 32.08 -5.44
N GLU A 94 7.10 31.45 -5.79
CA GLU A 94 7.21 30.00 -5.71
C GLU A 94 7.18 29.50 -4.25
N GLU A 95 7.71 30.24 -3.28
CA GLU A 95 7.59 29.90 -1.85
C GLU A 95 6.15 30.05 -1.32
N ILE A 96 5.38 31.01 -1.87
CA ILE A 96 3.98 31.24 -1.48
C ILE A 96 3.04 30.22 -2.13
N THR A 97 3.40 29.74 -3.32
CA THR A 97 2.57 28.85 -4.13
C THR A 97 2.97 27.39 -4.07
N SER A 98 4.18 27.09 -3.60
CA SER A 98 4.57 25.77 -3.14
C SER A 98 3.61 25.38 -2.03
N THR A 99 2.79 24.37 -2.30
CA THR A 99 2.05 23.64 -1.27
C THR A 99 3.06 23.28 -0.19
N ARG A 100 2.97 23.98 0.96
CA ARG A 100 3.92 23.93 2.08
C ARG A 100 4.69 22.62 2.16
N ALA A 101 6.01 22.73 2.05
CA ALA A 101 6.93 21.65 2.41
C ALA A 101 6.51 21.05 3.76
N VAL A 102 6.30 19.74 3.84
CA VAL A 102 5.91 19.05 5.07
C VAL A 102 6.98 19.27 6.14
N LYS A 103 6.67 20.14 7.11
CA LYS A 103 7.57 20.47 8.22
C LYS A 103 6.92 20.20 9.55
N PHE A 104 7.24 19.06 10.16
CA PHE A 104 6.71 18.67 11.47
C PHE A 104 7.03 19.69 12.56
N ILE A 105 6.00 20.12 13.28
CA ILE A 105 6.08 21.05 14.41
C ILE A 105 6.11 20.21 15.68
N ASN A 106 7.28 20.14 16.32
CA ASN A 106 7.52 19.42 17.56
C ASN A 106 7.42 20.37 18.77
N TYR A 107 7.16 19.82 19.95
CA TYR A 107 7.26 20.56 21.19
C TYR A 107 8.68 21.07 21.42
N GLN A 108 8.81 22.34 21.81
CA GLN A 108 10.10 23.02 22.04
C GLN A 108 10.33 23.38 23.51
N GLY A 109 9.44 22.97 24.42
CA GLY A 109 9.58 23.28 25.84
C GLY A 109 10.50 22.32 26.58
N LYS A 110 10.76 22.60 27.86
CA LYS A 110 11.61 21.76 28.72
C LYS A 110 11.10 20.31 28.73
N PRO A 111 11.96 19.30 28.50
CA PRO A 111 11.57 17.89 28.57
C PRO A 111 10.98 17.58 29.95
N THR A 112 9.77 17.06 29.98
CA THR A 112 9.14 16.57 31.22
C THR A 112 9.61 15.15 31.53
N ALA A 113 9.42 14.68 32.77
CA ALA A 113 9.75 13.29 33.14
C ALA A 113 9.05 12.24 32.28
N SER A 114 7.85 12.53 31.78
CA SER A 114 7.11 11.67 30.84
C SER A 114 7.72 11.58 29.44
N ASN A 115 8.64 12.50 29.09
CA ASN A 115 9.21 12.63 27.75
C ASN A 115 10.71 12.23 27.73
N ARG A 116 11.26 11.73 28.85
CA ARG A 116 12.63 11.23 29.01
C ARG A 116 12.77 9.74 28.67
N GLY A 117 12.16 9.28 27.58
CA GLY A 117 12.43 7.95 27.05
C GLY A 117 13.80 7.91 26.37
N THR A 118 14.60 6.86 26.60
CA THR A 118 15.78 6.62 25.76
C THR A 118 15.34 6.27 24.33
N SER A 119 16.20 6.50 23.34
CA SER A 119 15.90 6.15 21.95
C SER A 119 15.51 4.67 21.81
N GLU A 120 16.19 3.80 22.56
CA GLU A 120 15.94 2.36 22.56
C GLU A 120 14.61 1.99 23.23
N ALA A 121 14.29 2.59 24.37
CA ALA A 121 13.00 2.35 25.04
C ALA A 121 11.82 2.76 24.16
N ILE A 122 11.96 3.83 23.36
CA ILE A 122 10.92 4.26 22.42
C ILE A 122 10.82 3.29 21.23
N LYS A 123 11.95 2.80 20.72
CA LYS A 123 11.96 1.81 19.64
C LYS A 123 11.33 0.47 20.11
N ALA A 124 11.58 0.07 21.35
CA ALA A 124 10.98 -1.12 21.97
C ALA A 124 9.44 -1.07 22.04
N ILE A 125 8.82 0.12 22.07
CA ILE A 125 7.35 0.24 21.94
C ILE A 125 6.89 -0.33 20.60
N GLY A 126 7.59 0.01 19.51
CA GLY A 126 7.31 -0.52 18.18
C GLY A 126 7.42 -2.03 18.12
N ARG A 127 8.52 -2.58 18.64
CA ARG A 127 8.73 -4.04 18.70
C ARG A 127 7.64 -4.73 19.53
N SER A 128 7.26 -4.15 20.67
CA SER A 128 6.18 -4.68 21.50
C SER A 128 4.82 -4.69 20.80
N LEU A 129 4.54 -3.70 19.93
CA LEU A 129 3.33 -3.69 19.11
C LEU A 129 3.35 -4.80 18.07
N ALA A 130 4.48 -5.01 17.38
CA ALA A 130 4.65 -6.07 16.41
C ALA A 130 4.56 -7.48 17.05
N ALA A 131 5.25 -7.69 18.17
CA ALA A 131 5.20 -8.95 18.92
C ALA A 131 3.82 -9.27 19.50
N GLY A 132 2.97 -8.25 19.70
CA GLY A 132 1.58 -8.44 20.11
C GLY A 132 0.65 -8.92 19.00
N LEU A 133 1.10 -8.93 17.75
CA LEU A 133 0.36 -9.46 16.60
C LEU A 133 0.78 -10.90 16.34
N ASP A 134 -0.19 -11.78 16.12
CA ASP A 134 0.01 -13.18 15.70
C ASP A 134 -1.01 -13.51 14.59
N ASN A 135 -1.04 -14.76 14.11
CA ASN A 135 -1.95 -15.14 13.01
C ASN A 135 -3.44 -15.05 13.41
N GLU A 136 -3.75 -15.00 14.71
CA GLU A 136 -5.11 -14.90 15.23
C GLU A 136 -5.44 -13.49 15.73
N LYS A 137 -4.41 -12.69 16.04
CA LYS A 137 -4.53 -11.33 16.58
C LYS A 137 -4.08 -10.30 15.57
N GLU A 138 -5.07 -9.72 14.91
CA GLU A 138 -4.93 -8.58 14.02
C GLU A 138 -4.72 -7.24 14.75
N ARG A 139 -4.81 -7.19 16.08
CA ARG A 139 -4.69 -5.95 16.87
C ARG A 139 -3.84 -6.13 18.11
N ALA A 140 -2.92 -5.18 18.32
CA ALA A 140 -2.14 -5.06 19.54
C ALA A 140 -2.23 -3.64 20.14
N SER A 141 -2.03 -3.51 21.45
CA SER A 141 -2.01 -2.22 22.13
C SER A 141 -0.89 -2.14 23.17
N TYR A 142 -0.26 -0.98 23.23
CA TYR A 142 0.76 -0.64 24.21
C TYR A 142 0.19 0.38 25.20
N TYR A 143 -0.25 -0.11 26.35
CA TYR A 143 -0.81 0.68 27.47
C TYR A 143 -1.90 1.70 27.09
N ASN A 144 -2.69 1.42 26.04
CA ASN A 144 -3.69 2.35 25.47
C ASN A 144 -3.12 3.72 25.06
N LYS A 145 -1.81 3.78 24.82
CA LYS A 145 -1.11 4.96 24.29
C LYS A 145 -0.88 4.82 22.79
N TYR A 146 -0.57 3.61 22.35
CA TYR A 146 -0.43 3.27 20.94
C TYR A 146 -1.14 1.95 20.69
N SER A 147 -1.68 1.78 19.50
CA SER A 147 -2.19 0.50 19.03
C SER A 147 -1.83 0.29 17.58
N VAL A 148 -1.73 -0.97 17.18
CA VAL A 148 -1.55 -1.35 15.78
C VAL A 148 -2.67 -2.30 15.38
N GLU A 149 -3.12 -2.17 14.14
CA GLU A 149 -4.08 -3.06 13.49
C GLU A 149 -3.44 -3.54 12.18
N HIS A 150 -3.19 -4.85 12.05
CA HIS A 150 -2.69 -5.50 10.85
C HIS A 150 -3.87 -5.99 10.02
N ILE A 151 -4.07 -5.40 8.85
CA ILE A 151 -5.28 -5.60 8.06
C ILE A 151 -4.89 -6.12 6.69
N THR A 152 -5.08 -7.41 6.51
CA THR A 152 -4.97 -8.10 5.22
C THR A 152 -6.36 -8.57 4.79
N SER A 153 -6.56 -8.70 3.48
CA SER A 153 -7.79 -9.26 2.91
C SER A 153 -7.48 -9.81 1.53
N THR A 154 -8.16 -10.87 1.12
CA THR A 154 -8.11 -11.42 -0.24
C THR A 154 -9.06 -10.69 -1.20
N GLU A 155 -9.96 -9.85 -0.67
CA GLU A 155 -10.84 -9.02 -1.47
C GLU A 155 -10.09 -7.82 -2.06
N GLU A 156 -10.57 -7.29 -3.18
CA GLU A 156 -9.98 -6.12 -3.87
C GLU A 156 -8.45 -6.30 -4.10
N PRO A 157 -8.02 -7.27 -4.93
CA PRO A 157 -6.61 -7.61 -5.13
C PRO A 157 -5.77 -6.43 -5.63
N ASP A 158 -6.39 -5.51 -6.38
CA ASP A 158 -5.74 -4.31 -6.92
C ASP A 158 -5.48 -3.20 -5.89
N LYS A 159 -5.94 -3.35 -4.63
CA LYS A 159 -5.79 -2.35 -3.57
C LYS A 159 -4.86 -2.81 -2.47
N TYR A 160 -4.32 -1.84 -1.73
CA TYR A 160 -3.36 -2.11 -0.66
C TYR A 160 -4.04 -2.62 0.62
N ALA A 161 -3.45 -3.67 1.18
CA ALA A 161 -3.56 -3.97 2.61
C ALA A 161 -2.81 -2.89 3.43
N ALA A 162 -2.95 -2.91 4.75
CA ALA A 162 -2.24 -1.95 5.58
C ALA A 162 -2.02 -2.39 7.02
N ASP A 163 -0.92 -1.90 7.58
CA ASP A 163 -0.81 -1.73 9.03
C ASP A 163 -1.22 -0.32 9.42
N ILE A 164 -2.04 -0.21 10.46
CA ILE A 164 -2.48 1.07 10.99
C ILE A 164 -1.97 1.25 12.41
N ILE A 165 -0.97 2.13 12.57
CA ILE A 165 -0.49 2.56 13.89
C ILE A 165 -1.30 3.77 14.35
N SER A 166 -2.02 3.61 15.46
CA SER A 166 -2.82 4.66 16.09
C SER A 166 -2.03 5.32 17.23
N ILE A 167 -2.08 6.66 17.28
CA ILE A 167 -1.60 7.43 18.43
C ILE A 167 -2.82 7.74 19.30
N ASP A 168 -3.02 6.98 20.37
CA ASP A 168 -4.24 7.04 21.18
C ASP A 168 -4.27 8.25 22.11
N ARG A 169 -5.43 8.53 22.70
CA ARG A 169 -5.67 9.72 23.54
C ARG A 169 -4.73 9.82 24.75
N LYS A 170 -4.24 8.69 25.27
CA LYS A 170 -3.29 8.68 26.41
C LYS A 170 -1.84 8.88 25.98
N ALA A 171 -1.53 8.90 24.68
CA ALA A 171 -0.20 9.20 24.19
C ALA A 171 0.24 10.61 24.64
N ARG A 172 1.55 10.76 24.83
CA ARG A 172 2.21 12.04 25.16
C ARG A 172 3.40 12.31 24.23
N VAL A 173 3.40 11.69 23.05
CA VAL A 173 4.43 11.90 22.04
C VAL A 173 4.38 13.33 21.54
N ASP A 174 5.53 13.98 21.54
CA ASP A 174 5.69 15.41 21.35
C ASP A 174 6.72 15.76 20.26
N HIS A 175 7.43 14.74 19.75
CA HIS A 175 8.47 14.89 18.75
C HIS A 175 8.39 13.80 17.66
N ILE A 176 8.52 14.21 16.39
CA ILE A 176 8.41 13.32 15.22
C ILE A 176 9.43 12.18 15.23
N LYS A 177 10.67 12.45 15.66
CA LYS A 177 11.71 11.43 15.90
C LYS A 177 11.22 10.27 16.78
N ASN A 178 10.34 10.51 17.75
CA ASN A 178 9.82 9.44 18.60
C ASN A 178 8.80 8.58 17.86
N ILE A 179 7.92 9.20 17.05
CA ILE A 179 7.02 8.46 16.15
C ILE A 179 7.83 7.59 15.19
N ARG A 180 8.86 8.18 14.56
CA ARG A 180 9.74 7.46 13.63
C ARG A 180 10.45 6.27 14.28
N ARG A 181 10.91 6.41 15.53
CA ARG A 181 11.50 5.30 16.29
C ARG A 181 10.49 4.18 16.59
N ILE A 182 9.25 4.53 16.95
CA ILE A 182 8.19 3.54 17.16
C ILE A 182 7.92 2.78 15.85
N ILE A 183 7.78 3.50 14.73
CA ILE A 183 7.59 2.88 13.42
C ILE A 183 8.80 2.01 13.07
N ALA A 184 10.02 2.52 13.18
CA ALA A 184 11.23 1.76 12.87
C ALA A 184 11.34 0.47 13.69
N GLY A 185 11.10 0.54 15.01
CA GLY A 185 11.09 -0.67 15.84
C GLY A 185 10.00 -1.66 15.44
N TYR A 186 8.82 -1.17 15.05
CA TYR A 186 7.77 -2.02 14.51
C TYR A 186 8.20 -2.70 13.21
N LEU A 187 8.82 -1.96 12.29
CA LEU A 187 9.30 -2.48 11.00
C LEU A 187 10.43 -3.50 11.15
N GLU A 188 11.37 -3.26 12.07
CA GLU A 188 12.45 -4.21 12.41
C GLU A 188 11.86 -5.55 12.86
N GLU A 189 10.93 -5.52 13.83
CA GLU A 189 10.37 -6.74 14.43
C GLU A 189 9.38 -7.45 13.49
N MET A 190 8.53 -6.70 12.81
CA MET A 190 7.42 -7.25 12.04
C MET A 190 7.84 -7.77 10.68
N TYR A 191 8.74 -7.04 10.00
CA TYR A 191 9.12 -7.27 8.61
C TYR A 191 10.62 -7.56 8.43
N GLY A 192 11.42 -7.55 9.49
CA GLY A 192 12.83 -7.91 9.43
C GLY A 192 13.71 -6.88 8.74
N TYR A 193 13.25 -5.64 8.57
CA TYR A 193 14.07 -4.58 8.00
C TYR A 193 15.29 -4.30 8.88
N THR A 194 16.42 -4.00 8.24
CA THR A 194 17.60 -3.53 8.97
C THR A 194 17.29 -2.23 9.69
N ALA A 195 18.03 -1.89 10.75
CA ALA A 195 17.83 -0.64 11.48
C ALA A 195 17.93 0.60 10.55
N ARG A 196 18.82 0.56 9.56
CA ARG A 196 18.99 1.63 8.56
C ARG A 196 17.74 1.77 7.69
N ASP A 197 17.23 0.66 7.16
CA ASP A 197 16.09 0.65 6.25
C ASP A 197 14.79 0.97 6.97
N ALA A 198 14.61 0.46 8.19
CA ALA A 198 13.49 0.77 9.05
C ALA A 198 13.43 2.26 9.40
N GLU A 199 14.58 2.89 9.68
CA GLU A 199 14.66 4.34 9.92
C GLU A 199 14.33 5.14 8.66
N LEU A 200 14.87 4.75 7.50
CA LEU A 200 14.54 5.34 6.21
C LEU A 200 13.04 5.26 5.92
N LEU A 201 12.45 4.06 6.01
CA LEU A 201 11.02 3.83 5.79
C LEU A 201 10.18 4.62 6.77
N SER A 202 10.57 4.70 8.04
CA SER A 202 9.84 5.51 9.03
C SER A 202 9.74 6.98 8.61
N ILE A 203 10.77 7.51 7.93
CA ILE A 203 10.73 8.88 7.39
C ILE A 203 9.71 8.94 6.27
N TYR A 204 9.82 8.09 5.25
CA TYR A 204 8.89 8.07 4.11
C TYR A 204 7.45 7.86 4.55
N ILE A 205 7.18 6.92 5.46
CA ILE A 205 5.85 6.68 6.04
C ILE A 205 5.31 7.94 6.72
N THR A 206 6.13 8.65 7.50
CA THR A 206 5.66 9.89 8.14
C THR A 206 5.33 10.98 7.12
N TYR A 207 6.12 11.14 6.06
CA TYR A 207 5.85 12.10 4.99
C TYR A 207 4.62 11.71 4.16
N TYR A 208 4.52 10.45 3.74
CA TYR A 208 3.36 9.88 3.07
C TYR A 208 2.05 10.20 3.82
N ASN A 209 2.03 9.91 5.12
CA ASN A 209 0.87 10.16 5.96
C ASN A 209 0.57 11.65 6.21
N ALA A 210 1.58 12.52 6.15
CA ALA A 210 1.41 13.96 6.25
C ALA A 210 0.87 14.57 4.95
N VAL A 211 1.38 14.12 3.79
CA VAL A 211 0.91 14.52 2.45
C VAL A 211 -0.56 14.17 2.26
N TYR A 212 -0.96 12.97 2.68
CA TYR A 212 -2.32 12.47 2.51
C TYR A 212 -3.21 12.68 3.73
N ARG A 213 -2.80 13.50 4.69
CA ARG A 213 -3.55 13.77 5.92
C ARG A 213 -4.98 14.25 5.62
N GLN A 214 -5.97 13.58 6.21
CA GLN A 214 -7.42 13.85 6.03
C GLN A 214 -7.93 13.67 4.59
N ASN A 215 -7.12 13.12 3.67
CA ASN A 215 -7.55 12.84 2.31
C ASN A 215 -8.23 11.48 2.22
N TYR A 216 -9.45 11.38 2.77
CA TYR A 216 -10.19 10.11 2.85
C TYR A 216 -10.44 9.47 1.49
N SER A 217 -10.79 10.26 0.47
CA SER A 217 -11.03 9.78 -0.89
C SER A 217 -9.80 9.13 -1.51
N TYR A 218 -8.59 9.63 -1.22
CA TYR A 218 -7.36 8.98 -1.66
C TYR A 218 -7.20 7.59 -1.01
N PHE A 219 -7.48 7.47 0.29
CA PHE A 219 -7.39 6.18 0.97
C PHE A 219 -8.45 5.19 0.47
N GLU A 220 -9.68 5.64 0.22
CA GLU A 220 -10.77 4.82 -0.33
C GLU A 220 -10.44 4.24 -1.72
N GLN A 221 -9.76 5.04 -2.56
CA GLN A 221 -9.32 4.61 -3.88
C GLN A 221 -8.18 3.59 -3.82
N LYS A 222 -7.25 3.75 -2.87
CA LYS A 222 -5.97 3.03 -2.85
C LYS A 222 -5.96 1.80 -1.94
N TYR A 223 -6.77 1.78 -0.90
CA TYR A 223 -6.74 0.74 0.13
C TYR A 223 -8.00 -0.10 0.14
N LYS A 224 -7.84 -1.35 0.55
CA LYS A 224 -8.93 -2.31 0.67
C LYS A 224 -10.02 -1.80 1.62
N SER A 225 -11.27 -2.11 1.33
CA SER A 225 -12.41 -1.71 2.17
C SER A 225 -12.23 -1.98 3.68
N PRO A 226 -11.69 -3.13 4.14
CA PRO A 226 -11.40 -3.36 5.57
C PRO A 226 -10.41 -2.37 6.20
N VAL A 227 -9.42 -1.89 5.44
CA VAL A 227 -8.47 -0.86 5.90
C VAL A 227 -9.19 0.48 6.08
N VAL A 228 -9.96 0.86 5.06
CA VAL A 228 -10.70 2.13 5.01
C VAL A 228 -11.74 2.22 6.13
N ALA A 229 -12.34 1.08 6.51
CA ALA A 229 -13.27 0.99 7.64
C ALA A 229 -12.62 1.30 9.01
N ARG A 230 -11.30 1.20 9.14
CA ARG A 230 -10.57 1.50 10.40
C ARG A 230 -10.11 2.95 10.51
N ILE A 231 -10.36 3.78 9.50
CA ILE A 231 -10.01 5.20 9.47
C ILE A 231 -11.25 6.08 9.24
N THR A 232 -11.09 7.38 9.49
CA THR A 232 -12.12 8.41 9.26
C THR A 232 -11.45 9.62 8.62
N GLU A 233 -12.24 10.51 7.99
CA GLU A 233 -11.75 11.81 7.46
C GLU A 233 -10.92 12.57 8.50
N LYS A 234 -11.29 12.49 9.79
CA LYS A 234 -10.61 13.25 10.85
C LYS A 234 -9.31 12.63 11.34
N ASN A 235 -9.10 11.32 11.25
CA ASN A 235 -7.92 10.66 11.83
C ASN A 235 -7.00 9.98 10.82
N ALA A 236 -7.40 9.84 9.55
CA ALA A 236 -6.57 9.26 8.51
C ALA A 236 -5.31 10.11 8.26
N GLY A 237 -4.13 9.50 8.37
CA GLY A 237 -2.82 10.13 8.19
C GLY A 237 -2.25 10.78 9.46
N LEU A 238 -1.13 11.50 9.28
CA LEU A 238 -0.36 12.12 10.36
C LEU A 238 -0.45 13.65 10.28
N ALA A 239 -0.89 14.30 11.35
CA ALA A 239 -0.88 15.76 11.40
C ALA A 239 0.55 16.32 11.44
N ILE A 240 0.76 17.54 10.96
CA ILE A 240 2.08 18.18 11.00
C ILE A 240 2.45 18.63 12.44
N ARG A 241 1.46 18.97 13.27
CA ARG A 241 1.68 19.47 14.63
C ARG A 241 1.52 18.37 15.68
N TYR A 242 2.44 18.35 16.65
CA TYR A 242 2.46 17.35 17.70
C TYR A 242 1.20 17.32 18.59
N ASP A 243 0.60 18.48 18.85
CA ASP A 243 -0.62 18.64 19.66
C ASP A 243 -1.88 18.04 19.00
N GLN A 244 -1.79 17.71 17.71
CA GLN A 244 -2.85 17.08 16.94
C GLN A 244 -2.64 15.58 16.73
N TRP A 245 -1.65 14.96 17.36
CA TRP A 245 -1.43 13.52 17.24
C TRP A 245 -2.34 12.68 18.15
N PRO A 246 -2.37 12.89 19.48
CA PRO A 246 -3.10 12.01 20.38
C PRO A 246 -4.61 11.97 20.11
N GLY A 247 -5.13 10.78 19.84
CA GLY A 247 -6.54 10.50 19.55
C GLY A 247 -7.03 10.98 18.17
N LYS A 248 -6.15 11.53 17.34
CA LYS A 248 -6.50 12.17 16.06
C LYS A 248 -5.62 11.72 14.89
N THR A 249 -4.76 10.73 15.11
CA THR A 249 -3.81 10.22 14.11
C THR A 249 -3.92 8.70 14.04
N LYS A 250 -4.10 8.21 12.82
CA LYS A 250 -3.91 6.83 12.39
C LYS A 250 -2.91 6.86 11.22
N ILE A 251 -1.71 6.39 11.48
CA ILE A 251 -0.62 6.30 10.51
C ILE A 251 -0.81 5.00 9.73
N ILE A 252 -0.95 5.12 8.42
CA ILE A 252 -1.16 4.00 7.51
C ILE A 252 0.18 3.61 6.89
N ILE A 253 0.54 2.33 6.98
CA ILE A 253 1.70 1.73 6.32
C ILE A 253 1.14 0.86 5.18
N PRO A 254 1.37 1.22 3.91
CA PRO A 254 0.86 0.46 2.78
C PRO A 254 1.56 -0.89 2.68
N LEU A 255 0.77 -1.95 2.58
CA LEU A 255 1.25 -3.32 2.41
C LEU A 255 0.94 -3.82 1.01
N THR A 256 1.83 -4.65 0.48
CA THR A 256 1.56 -5.45 -0.70
C THR A 256 0.52 -6.53 -0.39
N GLU A 257 -0.14 -7.06 -1.40
CA GLU A 257 -1.13 -8.14 -1.23
C GLU A 257 -0.52 -9.38 -0.56
N ARG A 258 0.77 -9.64 -0.82
CA ARG A 258 1.53 -10.78 -0.30
C ARG A 258 2.41 -10.40 0.90
N ALA A 259 2.06 -9.33 1.63
CA ALA A 259 2.83 -8.93 2.80
C ALA A 259 2.86 -10.05 3.84
N GLN A 260 4.06 -10.51 4.16
CA GLN A 260 4.31 -11.55 5.17
C GLN A 260 5.32 -11.04 6.19
N LYS A 261 5.25 -11.61 7.40
CA LYS A 261 6.21 -11.32 8.46
C LYS A 261 7.63 -11.64 7.98
N GLY A 262 8.58 -10.78 8.32
CA GLY A 262 10.00 -10.98 8.00
C GLY A 262 10.39 -10.81 6.53
N ARG A 263 9.54 -10.22 5.67
CA ARG A 263 9.86 -9.98 4.26
C ARG A 263 10.07 -8.50 3.95
N LEU A 264 11.09 -8.19 3.15
CA LEU A 264 11.42 -6.82 2.75
C LEU A 264 10.45 -6.26 1.70
N SER A 265 9.82 -7.14 0.93
CA SER A 265 8.78 -6.84 -0.06
C SER A 265 7.36 -6.70 0.52
N ALA A 266 7.22 -6.73 1.85
CA ALA A 266 5.91 -6.61 2.50
C ALA A 266 5.30 -5.21 2.39
N ILE A 267 6.12 -4.16 2.43
CA ILE A 267 5.66 -2.77 2.30
C ILE A 267 5.66 -2.36 0.84
N ASP A 268 4.58 -1.72 0.40
CA ASP A 268 4.51 -1.17 -0.94
C ASP A 268 5.35 0.12 -1.01
N LEU A 269 6.58 -0.01 -1.51
CA LEU A 269 7.54 1.10 -1.63
C LEU A 269 7.13 2.11 -2.73
N ARG A 270 6.28 1.70 -3.68
CA ARG A 270 5.83 2.53 -4.80
C ARG A 270 4.93 3.66 -4.32
N SER A 271 3.95 3.36 -3.45
CA SER A 271 3.05 4.33 -2.83
C SER A 271 3.78 5.30 -1.92
N LEU A 272 4.76 4.82 -1.15
CA LEU A 272 5.62 5.67 -0.32
C LEU A 272 6.49 6.63 -1.14
N ASN A 273 6.78 6.30 -2.39
CA ASN A 273 7.66 7.05 -3.28
C ASN A 273 6.90 7.79 -4.41
N GLU A 274 5.60 8.05 -4.23
CA GLU A 274 4.79 8.79 -5.20
C GLU A 274 5.32 10.22 -5.44
N PRO A 275 5.09 10.83 -6.62
CA PRO A 275 5.59 12.18 -6.95
C PRO A 275 5.20 13.27 -5.94
N LYS A 276 4.04 13.15 -5.28
CA LYS A 276 3.65 14.08 -4.21
C LYS A 276 4.58 13.94 -3.00
N VAL A 277 4.91 12.73 -2.58
CA VAL A 277 5.81 12.48 -1.44
C VAL A 277 7.26 12.85 -1.78
N LYS A 278 7.74 12.49 -2.98
CA LYS A 278 9.08 12.87 -3.46
C LYS A 278 9.32 14.38 -3.45
N ARG A 279 8.30 15.17 -3.80
CA ARG A 279 8.39 16.64 -3.77
C ARG A 279 8.57 17.20 -2.36
N GLU A 280 8.02 16.53 -1.35
CA GLU A 280 8.21 16.92 0.05
C GLU A 280 9.54 16.43 0.64
N LEU A 281 10.10 15.35 0.08
CA LEU A 281 11.33 14.73 0.56
C LEU A 281 12.45 14.86 -0.46
N THR A 282 13.09 16.03 -0.49
CA THR A 282 14.14 16.39 -1.46
C THR A 282 15.56 15.97 -1.06
N ASP A 283 15.71 15.34 0.12
CA ASP A 283 17.02 14.89 0.61
C ASP A 283 17.59 13.79 -0.30
N LYS A 284 18.72 14.11 -0.96
CA LYS A 284 19.36 13.21 -1.93
C LYS A 284 19.85 11.90 -1.29
N GLY A 285 20.25 11.92 -0.02
CA GLY A 285 20.70 10.73 0.71
C GLY A 285 19.52 9.79 1.00
N LEU A 286 18.38 10.33 1.41
CA LEU A 286 17.15 9.55 1.61
C LEU A 286 16.59 9.02 0.29
N GLN A 287 16.71 9.77 -0.81
CA GLN A 287 16.32 9.29 -2.14
C GLN A 287 17.25 8.20 -2.68
N ALA A 288 18.55 8.28 -2.38
CA ALA A 288 19.51 7.22 -2.72
C ALA A 288 19.23 5.95 -1.90
N GLY A 289 19.02 6.07 -0.59
CA GLY A 289 18.67 4.93 0.25
C GLY A 289 17.35 4.27 -0.16
N MET A 290 16.34 5.05 -0.56
CA MET A 290 15.08 4.48 -1.05
C MET A 290 15.24 3.73 -2.36
N LEU A 291 16.15 4.20 -3.23
CA LEU A 291 16.48 3.50 -4.46
C LEU A 291 17.17 2.15 -4.15
N GLU A 292 18.20 2.16 -3.29
CA GLU A 292 18.91 0.95 -2.84
C GLU A 292 17.93 -0.09 -2.24
N LEU A 293 16.99 0.38 -1.39
CA LEU A 293 16.00 -0.50 -0.78
C LEU A 293 15.02 -1.10 -1.80
N ARG A 294 14.62 -0.33 -2.82
CA ARG A 294 13.75 -0.81 -3.90
C ARG A 294 14.46 -1.84 -4.77
N GLU A 295 15.72 -1.62 -5.09
CA GLU A 295 16.56 -2.59 -5.80
C GLU A 295 16.66 -3.91 -5.01
N ALA A 296 16.95 -3.83 -3.71
CA ALA A 296 17.00 -5.01 -2.84
C ALA A 296 15.65 -5.76 -2.75
N ALA A 297 14.53 -5.03 -2.66
CA ALA A 297 13.20 -5.64 -2.63
C ALA A 297 12.83 -6.32 -3.96
N VAL A 298 13.29 -5.77 -5.10
CA VAL A 298 13.12 -6.40 -6.41
C VAL A 298 13.90 -7.71 -6.52
N GLU A 299 15.14 -7.73 -6.04
CA GLU A 299 15.95 -8.96 -6.04
C GLU A 299 15.34 -10.05 -5.15
N GLU A 300 14.88 -9.73 -3.93
CA GLU A 300 14.16 -10.68 -3.07
C GLU A 300 12.93 -11.28 -3.78
N ARG A 301 12.14 -10.43 -4.47
CA ARG A 301 10.95 -10.88 -5.21
C ARG A 301 11.30 -11.79 -6.37
N LYS A 302 12.41 -11.54 -7.09
CA LYS A 302 12.89 -12.41 -8.18
C LYS A 302 13.30 -13.78 -7.65
N GLU A 303 14.03 -13.82 -6.53
CA GLU A 303 14.44 -15.08 -5.91
C GLU A 303 13.23 -15.91 -5.49
N LEU A 304 12.25 -15.27 -4.85
CA LEU A 304 10.99 -15.93 -4.47
C LEU A 304 10.20 -16.42 -5.69
N LEU A 305 10.14 -15.61 -6.76
CA LEU A 305 9.46 -16.01 -7.99
C LEU A 305 10.16 -17.22 -8.63
N ALA A 306 11.49 -17.24 -8.69
CA ALA A 306 12.25 -18.37 -9.21
C ALA A 306 11.99 -19.67 -8.41
N GLN A 307 11.93 -19.57 -7.07
CA GLN A 307 11.58 -20.70 -6.21
C GLN A 307 10.14 -21.19 -6.46
N GLN A 308 9.19 -20.26 -6.67
CA GLN A 308 7.80 -20.59 -6.97
C GLN A 308 7.64 -21.25 -8.35
N GLU A 309 8.34 -20.74 -9.37
CA GLU A 309 8.37 -21.32 -10.72
C GLU A 309 8.98 -22.73 -10.69
N GLU A 310 10.09 -22.95 -9.97
CA GLU A 310 10.68 -24.29 -9.81
C GLU A 310 9.72 -25.26 -9.10
N GLY A 311 9.07 -24.81 -8.04
CA GLY A 311 8.06 -25.59 -7.33
C GLY A 311 6.87 -25.96 -8.22
N SER A 312 6.42 -25.02 -9.06
CA SER A 312 5.31 -25.23 -9.98
C SER A 312 5.69 -26.19 -11.11
N ARG A 313 6.92 -26.10 -11.61
CA ARG A 313 7.48 -27.04 -12.60
C ARG A 313 7.58 -28.47 -12.05
N LYS A 314 7.99 -28.63 -10.79
CA LYS A 314 8.03 -29.96 -10.13
C LYS A 314 6.63 -30.56 -10.03
N LYS A 315 5.63 -29.75 -9.61
CA LYS A 315 4.22 -30.18 -9.55
C LYS A 315 3.66 -30.54 -10.93
N GLU A 316 4.01 -29.77 -11.96
CA GLU A 316 3.58 -30.04 -13.34
C GLU A 316 4.06 -31.43 -13.81
N LEU A 317 5.34 -31.75 -13.60
CA LEU A 317 5.90 -33.07 -13.92
C LEU A 317 5.26 -34.20 -13.09
N GLU A 318 4.94 -33.94 -11.83
CA GLU A 318 4.25 -34.90 -10.97
C GLU A 318 2.82 -35.18 -11.46
N LEU A 319 2.07 -34.14 -11.84
CA LEU A 319 0.73 -34.27 -12.39
C LEU A 319 0.75 -34.97 -13.75
N GLU A 320 1.72 -34.69 -14.61
CA GLU A 320 1.90 -35.38 -15.88
C GLU A 320 2.15 -36.89 -15.66
N ARG A 321 3.01 -37.25 -14.70
CA ARG A 321 3.24 -38.64 -14.32
C ARG A 321 1.98 -39.31 -13.81
N ARG A 322 1.24 -38.68 -12.89
CA ARG A 322 -0.03 -39.19 -12.35
C ARG A 322 -1.09 -39.35 -13.45
N ARG A 323 -1.10 -38.46 -14.44
CA ARG A 323 -2.00 -38.53 -15.59
C ARG A 323 -1.68 -39.71 -16.50
N LEU A 324 -0.39 -40.00 -16.73
CA LEU A 324 0.03 -41.19 -17.47
C LEU A 324 -0.34 -42.47 -16.72
N GLU A 325 -0.07 -42.54 -15.41
CA GLU A 325 -0.45 -43.69 -14.56
C GLU A 325 -1.96 -43.91 -14.54
N LEU A 326 -2.76 -42.84 -14.44
CA LEU A 326 -4.22 -42.92 -14.51
C LEU A 326 -4.68 -43.44 -15.89
N LYS A 327 -4.04 -43.00 -16.98
CA LYS A 327 -4.35 -43.46 -18.32
C LYS A 327 -4.05 -44.95 -18.48
N GLU A 328 -2.90 -45.41 -18.03
CA GLU A 328 -2.53 -46.84 -18.04
C GLU A 328 -3.50 -47.67 -17.19
N ALA A 329 -3.88 -47.20 -16.00
CA ALA A 329 -4.84 -47.88 -15.13
C ALA A 329 -6.24 -47.98 -15.76
N LYS A 330 -6.69 -46.92 -16.44
CA LYS A 330 -7.95 -46.93 -17.21
C LYS A 330 -7.89 -47.94 -18.36
N GLU A 331 -6.79 -47.95 -19.12
CA GLU A 331 -6.58 -48.92 -20.22
C GLU A 331 -6.56 -50.36 -19.70
N GLN A 332 -5.92 -50.63 -18.56
CA GLN A 332 -5.91 -51.96 -17.93
C GLN A 332 -7.30 -52.39 -17.44
N ALA A 333 -8.07 -51.48 -16.83
CA ALA A 333 -9.44 -51.75 -16.41
C ALA A 333 -10.37 -52.04 -17.61
N GLU A 334 -10.21 -51.30 -18.72
CA GLU A 334 -10.93 -51.56 -19.97
C GLU A 334 -10.52 -52.88 -20.63
N ALA A 335 -9.25 -53.28 -20.53
CA ALA A 335 -8.79 -54.56 -21.03
C ALA A 335 -9.41 -55.73 -20.24
N LEU A 336 -9.38 -55.67 -18.90
CA LEU A 336 -9.93 -56.69 -18.00
C LEU A 336 -11.44 -56.90 -18.20
N THR A 337 -12.18 -55.80 -18.39
CA THR A 337 -13.62 -55.87 -18.69
C THR A 337 -13.90 -56.54 -20.04
N LYS A 338 -13.06 -56.30 -21.07
CA LYS A 338 -13.17 -57.00 -22.38
C LYS A 338 -12.80 -58.48 -22.31
N THR A 339 -11.76 -58.88 -21.56
CA THR A 339 -11.40 -60.31 -21.39
C THR A 339 -12.42 -61.07 -20.55
N GLY A 340 -13.00 -60.44 -19.51
CA GLY A 340 -14.06 -61.03 -18.71
C GLY A 340 -15.37 -61.27 -19.49
N GLN A 341 -15.70 -60.37 -20.43
CA GLN A 341 -16.82 -60.56 -21.35
C GLN A 341 -16.56 -61.70 -22.35
N ALA A 342 -15.35 -61.79 -22.92
CA ALA A 342 -14.98 -62.86 -23.85
C ALA A 342 -14.88 -64.26 -23.20
N ALA A 343 -14.58 -64.35 -21.90
CA ALA A 343 -14.59 -65.61 -21.15
C ALA A 343 -16.02 -66.12 -20.89
N LYS A 344 -16.96 -65.21 -20.59
CA LYS A 344 -18.40 -65.54 -20.41
C LYS A 344 -19.06 -66.01 -21.71
N GLU A 345 -18.60 -65.57 -22.87
CA GLU A 345 -19.10 -66.06 -24.18
C GLU A 345 -18.57 -67.46 -24.54
N LYS A 346 -17.43 -67.91 -23.99
CA LYS A 346 -16.85 -69.24 -24.26
C LYS A 346 -17.36 -70.37 -23.38
N GLU A 347 -17.99 -70.08 -22.24
CA GLU A 347 -18.63 -71.09 -21.37
C GLU A 347 -20.07 -71.46 -21.80
N GLY A 348 -20.56 -70.91 -22.92
CA GLY A 348 -21.94 -71.10 -23.42
C GLY A 348 -22.17 -72.22 -24.47
N GLU A 349 -21.22 -73.13 -24.73
CA GLU A 349 -21.43 -74.26 -25.65
C GLU A 349 -21.91 -75.53 -24.90
N PRO A 350 -23.11 -76.07 -25.16
CA PRO A 350 -23.60 -77.27 -24.49
C PRO A 350 -23.10 -78.54 -25.18
N THR A 351 -22.45 -79.43 -24.44
CA THR A 351 -22.27 -80.84 -24.85
C THR A 351 -23.51 -81.64 -24.48
N SER A 352 -24.23 -82.11 -25.50
CA SER A 352 -25.38 -83.02 -25.38
C SER A 352 -24.94 -84.48 -25.37
N THR A 353 -25.46 -85.29 -24.45
CA THR A 353 -25.87 -86.69 -24.72
C THR A 353 -26.88 -87.20 -23.68
N ASP A 354 -28.10 -87.42 -24.18
CA ASP A 354 -29.09 -88.47 -23.91
C ASP A 354 -29.59 -88.87 -22.50
N GLY A 355 -30.93 -88.78 -22.32
CA GLY A 355 -31.70 -89.98 -21.97
C GLY A 355 -32.72 -89.94 -20.81
N LYS A 356 -33.98 -89.58 -21.15
CA LYS A 356 -35.24 -90.28 -20.77
C LYS A 356 -36.07 -89.89 -19.49
N VAL A 357 -37.17 -89.17 -19.78
CA VAL A 357 -38.60 -89.33 -19.34
C VAL A 357 -39.01 -89.17 -17.84
N ALA A 358 -39.74 -88.08 -17.53
CA ALA A 358 -41.19 -88.08 -17.15
C ALA A 358 -41.72 -86.64 -16.80
N LYS A 359 -42.91 -86.30 -17.30
CA LYS A 359 -43.75 -85.08 -17.10
C LYS A 359 -44.78 -85.32 -15.95
N PRO A 360 -45.68 -84.38 -15.56
CA PRO A 360 -45.66 -82.89 -15.54
C PRO A 360 -46.24 -82.25 -14.25
N GLY A 361 -46.07 -80.93 -14.03
CA GLY A 361 -46.92 -80.20 -13.06
C GLY A 361 -46.54 -78.74 -12.76
N LYS A 362 -47.26 -77.80 -13.43
CA LYS A 362 -47.44 -76.34 -13.18
C LYS A 362 -46.38 -75.33 -13.70
N GLU A 363 -46.78 -74.63 -14.77
CA GLU A 363 -46.42 -73.26 -15.17
C GLU A 363 -47.09 -72.20 -14.24
N PRO A 364 -46.86 -70.88 -14.40
CA PRO A 364 -45.59 -70.16 -14.60
C PRO A 364 -45.49 -68.92 -13.67
N SER A 365 -44.29 -68.43 -13.37
CA SER A 365 -44.15 -67.03 -12.94
C SER A 365 -42.84 -66.42 -13.45
N GLN A 366 -43.01 -65.58 -14.48
CA GLN A 366 -42.29 -64.33 -14.73
C GLN A 366 -40.84 -64.29 -14.23
N GLN A 367 -39.88 -64.68 -15.08
CA GLN A 367 -38.51 -64.17 -14.98
C GLN A 367 -37.73 -64.26 -16.30
N ASP A 368 -38.41 -64.04 -17.43
CA ASP A 368 -37.74 -63.68 -18.68
C ASP A 368 -37.66 -62.16 -18.76
N LYS A 369 -36.64 -61.57 -18.10
CA LYS A 369 -36.09 -60.22 -18.35
C LYS A 369 -35.04 -59.87 -17.29
N GLU A 370 -33.96 -60.64 -17.20
CA GLU A 370 -32.79 -60.20 -16.42
C GLU A 370 -31.54 -60.94 -16.89
N ASN A 371 -31.14 -60.71 -18.13
CA ASN A 371 -29.80 -61.12 -18.55
C ASN A 371 -29.19 -60.09 -19.50
N THR A 372 -28.95 -58.90 -18.97
CA THR A 372 -28.03 -57.93 -19.58
C THR A 372 -27.58 -56.93 -18.51
N GLY A 373 -26.32 -57.03 -18.08
CA GLY A 373 -25.63 -55.96 -17.35
C GLY A 373 -25.67 -56.02 -15.83
N SER A 374 -24.87 -56.89 -15.23
CA SER A 374 -24.30 -56.59 -13.91
C SER A 374 -22.78 -56.52 -14.05
N LYS A 375 -22.23 -55.30 -14.08
CA LYS A 375 -20.82 -55.09 -13.75
C LYS A 375 -20.58 -55.71 -12.37
N THR A 376 -19.50 -56.45 -12.21
CA THR A 376 -19.14 -57.01 -10.90
C THR A 376 -18.95 -55.84 -9.92
N LYS A 377 -19.39 -55.95 -8.65
CA LYS A 377 -19.24 -54.86 -7.65
C LYS A 377 -17.83 -54.27 -7.60
N GLU A 378 -16.81 -55.09 -7.85
CA GLU A 378 -15.40 -54.68 -7.95
C GLU A 378 -15.08 -53.79 -9.17
N GLU A 379 -15.77 -53.97 -10.30
CA GLU A 379 -15.61 -53.14 -11.52
C GLU A 379 -16.26 -51.76 -11.34
N GLU A 380 -17.35 -51.68 -10.58
CA GLU A 380 -17.98 -50.39 -10.24
C GLU A 380 -17.13 -49.61 -9.25
N GLU A 381 -16.60 -50.28 -8.21
CA GLU A 381 -15.73 -49.65 -7.20
C GLU A 381 -14.40 -49.16 -7.79
N THR A 382 -13.80 -49.91 -8.73
CA THR A 382 -12.58 -49.47 -9.44
C THR A 382 -12.85 -48.32 -10.40
N ALA A 383 -13.97 -48.32 -11.11
CA ALA A 383 -14.36 -47.21 -11.98
C ALA A 383 -14.66 -45.92 -11.19
N GLU A 384 -15.25 -46.03 -10.00
CA GLU A 384 -15.49 -44.89 -9.10
C GLU A 384 -14.18 -44.31 -8.57
N LYS A 385 -13.25 -45.14 -8.10
CA LYS A 385 -11.91 -44.71 -7.65
C LYS A 385 -11.11 -44.00 -8.75
N LEU A 386 -11.16 -44.50 -9.99
CA LEU A 386 -10.47 -43.85 -11.13
C LEU A 386 -11.09 -42.49 -11.48
N LYS A 387 -12.41 -42.33 -11.34
CA LYS A 387 -13.09 -41.03 -11.53
C LYS A 387 -12.73 -40.03 -10.44
N GLU A 388 -12.65 -40.47 -9.18
CA GLU A 388 -12.20 -39.62 -8.07
C GLU A 388 -10.76 -39.14 -8.28
N GLN A 389 -9.86 -40.04 -8.71
CA GLN A 389 -8.48 -39.70 -9.03
C GLN A 389 -8.38 -38.70 -10.20
N GLU A 390 -9.17 -38.89 -11.25
CA GLU A 390 -9.26 -37.94 -12.38
C GLU A 390 -9.74 -36.56 -11.93
N ALA A 391 -10.79 -36.50 -11.12
CA ALA A 391 -11.31 -35.25 -10.59
C ALA A 391 -10.31 -34.54 -9.66
N ALA A 392 -9.56 -35.29 -8.86
CA ALA A 392 -8.51 -34.76 -8.02
C ALA A 392 -7.36 -34.16 -8.85
N ILE A 393 -6.88 -34.88 -9.87
CA ILE A 393 -5.84 -34.38 -10.79
C ILE A 393 -6.32 -33.12 -11.50
N ALA A 394 -7.54 -33.10 -12.04
CA ALA A 394 -8.09 -31.93 -12.72
C ALA A 394 -8.19 -30.70 -11.79
N LYS A 395 -8.55 -30.89 -10.52
CA LYS A 395 -8.58 -29.82 -9.52
C LYS A 395 -7.17 -29.29 -9.21
N GLU A 396 -6.18 -30.17 -9.09
CA GLU A 396 -4.79 -29.78 -8.88
C GLU A 396 -4.22 -29.05 -10.10
N GLU A 397 -4.53 -29.47 -11.33
CA GLU A 397 -4.17 -28.78 -12.57
C GLU A 397 -4.78 -27.36 -12.63
N GLN A 398 -6.05 -27.20 -12.26
CA GLN A 398 -6.70 -25.88 -12.19
C GLN A 398 -6.00 -24.96 -11.18
N ASN A 399 -5.65 -25.48 -10.00
CA ASN A 399 -4.92 -24.71 -8.99
C ASN A 399 -3.51 -24.35 -9.47
N LEU A 400 -2.82 -25.26 -10.16
CA LEU A 400 -1.49 -25.01 -10.73
C LEU A 400 -1.56 -23.93 -11.82
N ALA A 401 -2.56 -23.97 -12.70
CA ALA A 401 -2.76 -22.95 -13.72
C ALA A 401 -3.01 -21.56 -13.10
N LEU A 402 -3.76 -21.50 -12.00
CA LEU A 402 -3.97 -20.26 -11.25
C LEU A 402 -2.65 -19.75 -10.63
N GLN A 403 -1.84 -20.65 -10.04
CA GLN A 403 -0.51 -20.31 -9.51
C GLN A 403 0.43 -19.77 -10.61
N GLN A 404 0.46 -20.40 -11.79
CA GLN A 404 1.26 -19.94 -12.92
C GLN A 404 0.80 -18.58 -13.43
N LYS A 405 -0.51 -18.31 -13.48
CA LYS A 405 -1.04 -16.99 -13.85
C LYS A 405 -0.61 -15.91 -12.85
N GLU A 406 -0.65 -16.21 -11.56
CA GLU A 406 -0.17 -15.30 -10.50
C GLU A 406 1.33 -15.02 -10.59
N GLN A 407 2.14 -16.02 -10.95
CA GLN A 407 3.58 -15.88 -11.19
C GLN A 407 3.86 -14.98 -12.39
N GLN A 408 3.08 -15.14 -13.48
CA GLN A 408 3.20 -14.31 -14.66
C GLN A 408 2.91 -12.82 -14.35
N LEU A 409 1.84 -12.54 -13.59
CA LEU A 409 1.52 -11.19 -13.15
C LEU A 409 2.62 -10.59 -12.26
N GLU A 410 3.21 -11.40 -11.37
CA GLU A 410 4.32 -10.98 -10.53
C GLU A 410 5.56 -10.62 -11.36
N LYS A 411 5.88 -11.44 -12.37
CA LYS A 411 7.00 -11.21 -13.30
C LYS A 411 6.85 -9.89 -14.05
N GLU A 412 5.64 -9.60 -14.55
CA GLU A 412 5.33 -8.34 -15.21
C GLU A 412 5.46 -7.15 -14.25
N SER A 413 4.98 -7.30 -13.02
CA SER A 413 5.12 -6.28 -11.98
C SER A 413 6.58 -6.01 -11.60
N ILE A 414 7.42 -7.05 -11.50
CA ILE A 414 8.87 -6.92 -11.26
C ILE A 414 9.52 -6.16 -12.41
N ALA A 415 9.26 -6.58 -13.65
CA ALA A 415 9.83 -5.94 -14.84
C ALA A 415 9.44 -4.45 -14.96
N ALA A 416 8.19 -4.11 -14.60
CA ALA A 416 7.74 -2.72 -14.59
C ALA A 416 8.51 -1.87 -13.56
N GLU A 417 8.84 -2.43 -12.39
CA GLU A 417 9.59 -1.72 -11.37
C GLU A 417 11.07 -1.58 -11.69
N GLU A 418 11.69 -2.60 -12.29
CA GLU A 418 13.05 -2.50 -12.81
C GLU A 418 13.18 -1.38 -13.84
N ARG A 419 12.22 -1.27 -14.77
CA ARG A 419 12.17 -0.16 -15.73
C ARG A 419 12.08 1.19 -15.04
N ALA A 420 11.19 1.32 -14.05
CA ALA A 420 11.05 2.56 -13.28
C ALA A 420 12.32 2.93 -12.50
N ILE A 421 13.03 1.95 -11.95
CA ILE A 421 14.32 2.13 -11.28
C ILE A 421 15.39 2.58 -12.28
N ALA A 422 15.45 1.93 -13.46
CA ALA A 422 16.38 2.29 -14.52
C ALA A 422 16.18 3.74 -15.01
N GLU A 423 14.93 4.15 -15.24
CA GLU A 423 14.58 5.53 -15.61
C GLU A 423 15.00 6.55 -14.53
N GLU A 424 14.82 6.21 -13.25
CA GLU A 424 15.26 7.03 -12.11
C GLU A 424 16.80 7.16 -12.03
N ASN A 425 17.52 6.09 -12.40
CA ASN A 425 18.97 6.09 -12.48
C ASN A 425 19.50 6.92 -13.67
N GLU A 426 18.86 6.82 -14.83
CA GLU A 426 19.22 7.65 -16.00
C GLU A 426 19.00 9.14 -15.75
N THR A 427 17.88 9.51 -15.13
CA THR A 427 17.59 10.91 -14.78
C THR A 427 18.61 11.47 -13.79
N LYS A 428 18.98 10.69 -12.76
CA LYS A 428 20.09 11.03 -11.84
C LYS A 428 21.44 11.21 -12.57
N ALA A 429 21.73 10.40 -13.58
CA ALA A 429 22.96 10.51 -14.38
C ALA A 429 22.99 11.77 -15.26
N LYS A 430 21.84 12.13 -15.86
CA LYS A 430 21.66 13.37 -16.66
C LYS A 430 21.79 14.63 -15.79
N ASP A 431 21.26 14.61 -14.56
CA ASP A 431 21.39 15.74 -13.62
C ASP A 431 22.85 15.95 -13.18
N LYS A 432 23.59 14.87 -12.92
CA LYS A 432 25.03 14.94 -12.58
C LYS A 432 25.87 15.51 -13.72
N THR A 433 25.56 15.17 -14.97
CA THR A 433 26.26 15.71 -16.15
C THR A 433 25.90 17.17 -16.42
N SER A 434 24.63 17.55 -16.28
CA SER A 434 24.17 18.95 -16.37
C SER A 434 24.83 19.85 -15.31
N THR A 435 24.93 19.38 -14.06
CA THR A 435 25.56 20.14 -12.96
C THR A 435 27.05 20.35 -13.22
N LYS A 436 27.77 19.31 -13.67
CA LYS A 436 29.20 19.43 -14.05
C LYS A 436 29.43 20.39 -15.21
N SER A 437 28.51 20.44 -16.18
CA SER A 437 28.60 21.38 -17.31
C SER A 437 28.38 22.83 -16.87
N LYS A 438 27.44 23.09 -15.95
CA LYS A 438 27.23 24.43 -15.36
C LYS A 438 28.41 24.90 -14.53
N GLU A 439 28.98 24.04 -13.68
CA GLU A 439 30.18 24.36 -12.90
C GLU A 439 31.42 24.62 -13.78
N ARG A 440 31.50 24.00 -14.96
CA ARG A 440 32.55 24.29 -15.95
C ARG A 440 32.35 25.62 -16.67
N MET A 441 31.11 26.04 -16.92
CA MET A 441 30.79 27.34 -17.52
C MET A 441 30.96 28.49 -16.53
N GLU A 442 30.70 28.31 -15.23
CA GLU A 442 30.94 29.35 -14.22
C GLU A 442 32.43 29.52 -13.85
N LYS A 443 33.27 28.54 -14.17
CA LYS A 443 34.73 28.57 -13.94
C LYS A 443 35.53 29.03 -15.17
N SER A 444 34.88 29.20 -16.32
CA SER A 444 35.45 29.74 -17.55
C SER A 444 34.96 31.15 -17.78
#